data_AF-A0A951QIX2-F1
#
_entry.id   AF-A0A951QIX2-F1
#
_cell.length_a   1.000
_cell.length_b   1.000
_cell.length_c   1.000
_cell.angle_alpha   90.00
_cell.angle_beta   90.00
_cell.angle_gamma   90.00
#
_symmetry.space_group_name_H-M   'P 1'
#
loop_
_entity.id
_entity.type
_entity.pdbx_description
1 polymer ?
#
loop_
_entity_poly.entity_id
_entity_poly.type
_entity_poly.pdbx_seq_one_letter_code
_entity_poly.pdbx_strand_id
1 'polypeptide(L)'
;MDSAEKLYELVKALPEDQAAEVLDFAEFLLHRSKLRAEQNETQKEAPQAGRLLSEYAGILKDSPNFNEDPVELQRKMRDEWS
;
A
#
# COMPACT_ATOMS: atom_id res chain seq x y z
N MET A 1 33.37 2.59 -16.74
CA MET A 1 32.07 3.22 -17.01
C MET A 1 31.13 2.85 -15.89
N ASP A 2 30.79 3.86 -15.09
CA ASP A 2 29.80 3.75 -14.03
C ASP A 2 28.37 3.67 -14.62
N SER A 3 27.44 3.14 -13.84
CA SER A 3 26.01 3.06 -14.15
C SER A 3 25.39 4.41 -14.49
N ALA A 4 25.77 5.49 -13.79
CA ALA A 4 25.28 6.84 -14.05
C ALA A 4 25.76 7.39 -15.41
N GLU A 5 27.03 7.17 -15.75
CA GLU A 5 27.61 7.59 -17.03
C GLU A 5 26.92 6.89 -18.22
N LYS A 6 26.67 5.58 -18.09
CA LYS A 6 25.95 4.81 -19.13
C LYS A 6 24.52 5.30 -19.31
N LEU A 7 23.82 5.62 -18.22
CA LEU A 7 22.47 6.17 -18.26
C LEU A 7 22.45 7.54 -18.96
N TYR A 8 23.41 8.41 -18.64
CA TYR A 8 23.52 9.72 -19.26
C TYR A 8 23.71 9.64 -20.77
N GLU A 9 24.64 8.82 -21.25
CA GLU A 9 24.89 8.66 -22.69
C GLU A 9 23.68 8.05 -23.42
N LEU A 10 22.96 7.12 -22.79
CA LEU A 10 21.74 6.55 -23.36
C LEU A 10 20.62 7.58 -23.47
N VAL A 11 20.30 8.29 -22.37
CA VAL A 11 19.21 9.28 -22.34
C VAL A 11 19.50 10.46 -23.28
N LYS A 12 20.77 10.88 -23.38
CA LYS A 12 21.19 11.95 -24.29
C LYS A 12 20.95 11.63 -25.77
N ALA A 13 20.95 10.36 -26.15
CA ALA A 13 20.70 9.91 -27.51
C ALA A 13 19.21 9.70 -27.83
N LEU A 14 18.32 9.79 -26.84
CA LEU A 14 16.88 9.58 -27.01
C LEU A 14 16.16 10.85 -27.50
N PRO A 15 15.03 10.69 -28.21
CA PRO A 15 14.03 11.74 -28.39
C PRO A 15 13.52 12.30 -27.05
N GLU A 16 13.11 13.57 -27.06
CA GLU A 16 12.68 14.30 -25.84
C GLU A 16 11.50 13.62 -25.12
N ASP A 17 10.55 13.07 -25.87
CA ASP A 17 9.39 12.33 -25.33
C ASP A 17 9.84 11.11 -24.52
N GLN A 18 10.82 10.36 -25.02
CA GLN A 18 11.34 9.18 -24.33
C GLN A 18 12.28 9.55 -23.17
N ALA A 19 13.01 10.66 -23.27
CA ALA A 19 13.82 11.17 -22.17
C ALA A 19 12.95 11.62 -20.98
N ALA A 20 11.80 12.23 -21.26
CA ALA A 20 10.82 12.61 -20.24
C ALA A 20 10.26 11.39 -19.48
N GLU A 21 9.96 10.28 -20.18
CA GLU A 21 9.51 9.03 -19.52
C GLU A 21 10.56 8.46 -18.56
N VAL A 22 11.85 8.52 -18.93
CA VAL A 22 12.94 8.07 -18.07
C VAL A 22 13.07 8.97 -16.83
N LEU A 23 12.89 10.28 -16.99
CA LEU A 23 12.88 11.24 -15.89
C LEU A 23 11.73 10.94 -14.92
N ASP A 24 10.50 10.76 -15.43
CA ASP A 24 9.33 10.42 -14.62
C ASP A 24 9.57 9.14 -13.79
N PHE A 25 10.19 8.12 -14.41
CA PHE A 25 10.52 6.90 -13.70
C PHE A 25 11.59 7.10 -12.63
N ALA A 26 12.62 7.91 -12.89
CA ALA A 26 13.66 8.23 -11.91
C ALA A 26 13.08 9.01 -10.71
N GLU A 27 12.20 9.97 -10.96
CA GLU A 27 11.46 10.70 -9.92
C GLU A 27 10.58 9.77 -9.08
N PHE A 28 9.87 8.84 -9.73
CA PHE A 28 9.10 7.81 -9.05
C PHE A 28 9.98 6.96 -8.12
N LEU A 29 11.16 6.53 -8.56
CA LEU A 29 12.08 5.76 -7.73
C LEU A 29 12.58 6.55 -6.51
N LEU A 30 12.88 7.84 -6.70
CA LEU A 30 13.27 8.74 -5.61
C LEU A 30 12.13 8.94 -4.60
N HIS A 31 10.91 9.13 -5.08
CA HIS A 31 9.76 9.27 -4.19
C HIS A 31 9.51 7.98 -3.41
N ARG A 32 9.56 6.83 -4.08
CA ARG A 32 9.37 5.52 -3.44
C ARG A 32 10.45 5.21 -2.40
N SER A 33 11.70 5.61 -2.63
CA SER A 33 12.78 5.38 -1.65
C SER A 33 12.60 6.22 -0.39
N LYS A 34 12.16 7.48 -0.52
CA LYS A 34 11.81 8.34 0.63
C LYS A 34 10.67 7.75 1.47
N LEU A 35 9.58 7.32 0.82
CA LEU A 35 8.46 6.66 1.50
C LEU A 35 8.91 5.40 2.27
N ARG A 36 9.83 4.61 1.71
CA ARG A 36 10.39 3.45 2.42
C ARG A 36 11.28 3.85 3.59
N ALA A 37 12.05 4.92 3.48
CA ALA A 37 12.86 5.43 4.58
C ALA A 37 11.98 5.90 5.74
N GLU A 38 10.91 6.65 5.44
CA GLU A 38 9.91 7.11 6.42
C GLU A 38 9.15 5.94 7.08
N GLN A 39 8.81 4.90 6.32
CA GLN A 39 8.21 3.67 6.86
C GLN A 39 9.16 2.93 7.81
N ASN A 40 10.46 2.90 7.50
CA ASN A 40 11.46 2.26 8.36
C ASN A 40 11.74 3.07 9.64
N GLU A 41 11.62 4.40 9.59
CA GLU A 41 11.75 5.28 10.77
C GLU A 41 10.50 5.20 11.67
N THR A 42 9.31 5.13 11.08
CA THR A 42 8.04 5.02 11.84
C THR A 42 7.85 3.63 12.48
N GLN A 43 8.50 2.59 11.96
CA GLN A 43 8.48 1.24 12.54
C GLN A 43 9.34 1.08 13.81
N LYS A 44 10.17 2.07 14.17
CA LYS A 44 10.99 2.00 15.40
C LYS A 44 10.20 2.27 16.69
N GLU A 45 9.00 2.84 16.61
CA GLU A 45 8.23 3.27 17.80
C GLU A 45 6.80 2.68 17.90
N ALA A 46 6.31 1.90 16.93
CA ALA A 46 4.97 1.32 16.98
C ALA A 46 4.99 -0.22 16.96
N PRO A 47 4.36 -0.93 17.92
CA PRO A 47 4.23 -2.40 17.90
C PRO A 47 3.17 -2.89 16.90
N GLN A 48 3.01 -2.24 15.76
CA GLN A 48 2.09 -2.65 14.70
C GLN A 48 2.85 -2.81 13.39
N ALA A 49 3.79 -3.75 13.36
CA ALA A 49 4.04 -4.49 12.14
C ALA A 49 2.67 -5.00 11.65
N GLY A 50 2.30 -4.63 10.42
CA GLY A 50 0.97 -4.86 9.86
C GLY A 50 0.48 -6.28 10.12
N ARG A 51 -0.55 -6.39 10.95
CA ARG A 51 -1.23 -7.65 11.22
C ARG A 51 -1.58 -8.32 9.90
N LEU A 52 -1.23 -9.59 9.74
CA LEU A 52 -1.57 -10.34 8.54
C LEU A 52 -3.10 -10.40 8.40
N LEU A 53 -3.62 -10.43 7.17
CA LEU A 53 -5.07 -10.55 6.94
C LEU A 53 -5.68 -11.77 7.65
N SER A 54 -4.89 -12.84 7.82
CA SER A 54 -5.25 -14.03 8.59
C SER A 54 -5.55 -13.75 10.06
N GLU A 55 -4.94 -12.73 10.65
CA GLU A 55 -5.21 -12.35 12.04
C GLU A 55 -6.61 -11.76 12.22
N TYR A 56 -7.22 -11.26 11.14
CA TYR A 56 -8.59 -10.72 11.15
C TYR A 56 -9.67 -11.79 10.95
N ALA A 57 -9.29 -13.00 10.52
CA ALA A 57 -10.25 -14.07 10.31
C ALA A 57 -10.86 -14.53 11.64
N GLY A 58 -12.18 -14.38 11.77
CA GLY A 58 -12.92 -14.85 12.94
C GLY A 58 -12.86 -13.95 14.18
N ILE A 59 -12.21 -12.78 14.14
CA ILE A 59 -12.20 -11.81 15.26
C ILE A 59 -13.62 -11.46 15.70
N LEU A 60 -14.56 -11.37 14.76
CA LEU A 60 -15.94 -11.00 15.04
C LEU A 60 -16.80 -12.16 15.56
N LYS A 61 -16.29 -13.39 15.60
CA LYS A 61 -17.07 -14.59 15.98
C LYS A 61 -17.65 -14.47 17.39
N ASP A 62 -16.85 -13.97 18.32
CA ASP A 62 -17.24 -13.81 19.73
C ASP A 62 -17.67 -12.35 20.03
N SER A 63 -17.88 -11.54 18.98
CA SER A 63 -18.29 -10.16 19.15
C SER A 63 -19.72 -10.11 19.71
N PRO A 64 -19.99 -9.31 20.75
CA PRO A 64 -21.33 -9.17 21.30
C PRO A 64 -22.34 -8.60 20.28
N ASN A 65 -21.86 -8.01 19.18
CA ASN A 65 -22.71 -7.43 18.14
C ASN A 65 -22.97 -8.39 16.95
N PHE A 66 -22.21 -9.48 16.83
CA PHE A 66 -22.25 -10.39 15.67
C PHE A 66 -22.33 -11.87 16.08
N ASN A 67 -22.73 -12.14 17.33
CA ASN A 67 -22.87 -13.50 17.89
C ASN A 67 -24.27 -14.10 17.75
N GLU A 68 -25.21 -13.36 17.14
CA GLU A 68 -26.56 -13.84 16.81
C GLU A 68 -26.54 -14.74 15.56
N ASP A 69 -27.66 -15.42 15.29
CA ASP A 69 -27.81 -16.16 14.03
C ASP A 69 -27.67 -15.20 12.83
N PRO A 70 -26.81 -15.50 11.83
CA PRO A 70 -26.56 -14.59 10.72
C PRO A 70 -27.81 -14.20 9.93
N VAL A 71 -28.80 -15.10 9.82
CA VAL A 71 -30.04 -14.83 9.09
C VAL A 71 -30.92 -13.87 9.88
N GLU A 72 -31.02 -14.03 11.19
CA GLU A 72 -31.78 -13.12 12.05
C GLU A 72 -31.14 -11.73 12.10
N LEU A 73 -29.80 -11.65 12.20
CA LEU A 73 -29.08 -10.38 12.15
C LEU A 73 -29.33 -9.64 10.82
N GLN A 74 -29.25 -10.35 9.69
CA GLN A 74 -29.52 -9.77 8.37
C GLN A 74 -30.96 -9.29 8.21
N ARG A 75 -31.94 -10.03 8.74
CA ARG A 75 -33.35 -9.60 8.72
C ARG A 75 -33.53 -8.31 9.50
N LYS A 76 -33.00 -8.26 10.74
CA LYS A 76 -33.06 -7.05 11.58
C LYS A 76 -32.45 -5.84 10.88
N MET A 77 -31.25 -5.98 10.30
CA MET A 77 -30.59 -4.89 9.57
C MET A 77 -31.40 -4.41 8.36
N ARG A 78 -32.05 -5.32 7.62
CA ARG A 78 -32.91 -4.95 6.48
C ARG A 78 -34.17 -4.22 6.95
N ASP A 79 -34.78 -4.72 8.01
CA ASP A 79 -36.03 -4.17 8.53
C ASP A 79 -35.80 -2.80 9.19
N GLU A 80 -34.60 -2.52 9.72
CA GLU A 80 -34.16 -1.20 10.21
C GLU A 80 -34.04 -0.13 9.11
N TRP A 81 -33.95 -0.52 7.83
CA TRP A 81 -33.86 0.41 6.69
C TRP A 81 -35.23 0.75 6.07
N SER A 82 -36.31 0.19 6.60
CA SER A 82 -37.70 0.43 6.17
C SER A 82 -38.38 1.52 6.99
#